data_AF-A0A7X5SCF2-F1
#
_entry.id   AF-A0A7X5SCF2-F1
#
_cell.length_a   1.000
_cell.length_b   1.000
_cell.length_c   1.000
_cell.angle_alpha   90.00
_cell.angle_beta   90.00
_cell.angle_gamma   90.00
#
_symmetry.space_group_name_H-M   'P 1'
#
loop_
_entity.id
_entity.type
_entity.pdbx_description
1 polymer ?
#
loop_
_entity_poly.entity_id
_entity_poly.type
_entity_poly.pdbx_seq_one_letter_code
_entity_poly.pdbx_strand_id
1 'polypeptide(L)'
;RTLGAGEIRVCGPASLLPDDDMLDGCVVGQDFDAMLEGADALMMLRLQRERMEEGLVPSLEQYHAVYGLTRERLARAGRDAAVLHPGPINRGVEITD
;
A
#
# COMPACT_ATOMS: atom_id res chain seq x y z
N ARG A 1 -7.45 14.96 -6.40
CA ARG A 1 -7.82 16.40 -6.55
C ARG A 1 -8.35 16.76 -7.94
N THR A 2 -7.61 16.59 -9.04
CA THR A 2 -8.07 16.96 -10.41
C THR A 2 -9.40 16.33 -10.83
N LEU A 3 -9.63 15.08 -10.44
CA LEU A 3 -10.85 14.32 -10.71
C LEU A 3 -11.82 14.27 -9.51
N GLY A 4 -11.61 15.10 -8.49
CA GLY A 4 -12.51 15.18 -7.32
C GLY A 4 -12.30 14.15 -6.21
N ALA A 5 -11.28 13.28 -6.30
CA ALA A 5 -10.88 12.44 -5.15
C ALA A 5 -10.53 13.33 -3.95
N GLY A 6 -11.22 13.11 -2.82
CA GLY A 6 -11.15 13.92 -1.61
C GLY A 6 -9.82 13.75 -0.87
N GLU A 7 -9.57 12.54 -0.36
CA GLU A 7 -8.35 12.18 0.36
C GLU A 7 -7.56 11.12 -0.41
N ILE A 8 -6.24 11.28 -0.47
CA ILE A 8 -5.32 10.29 -1.03
C ILE A 8 -4.33 9.94 0.07
N ARG A 9 -4.26 8.65 0.39
CA ARG A 9 -3.37 8.09 1.42
C ARG A 9 -2.26 7.32 0.74
N VAL A 10 -1.02 7.53 1.20
CA VAL A 10 0.16 6.81 0.72
C VAL A 10 0.83 6.12 1.90
N CYS A 11 1.04 4.82 1.78
CA CYS A 11 1.63 4.00 2.82
C CYS A 11 2.64 3.01 2.25
N GLY A 12 3.78 2.89 2.92
CA GLY A 12 4.83 1.96 2.58
C GLY A 12 6.10 2.19 3.40
N PRO A 13 7.13 1.36 3.21
CA PRO A 13 8.44 1.57 3.82
C PRO A 13 9.01 2.94 3.44
N ALA A 14 9.62 3.66 4.38
CA ALA A 14 10.20 4.97 4.13
C ALA A 14 11.22 4.97 2.98
N SER A 15 11.98 3.88 2.84
CA SER A 15 12.95 3.65 1.76
C SER A 15 12.33 3.57 0.36
N LEU A 16 11.01 3.37 0.26
CA LEU A 16 10.28 3.22 -1.00
C LEU A 16 9.35 4.39 -1.29
N LEU A 17 9.16 5.30 -0.34
CA LEU A 17 8.33 6.47 -0.54
C LEU A 17 9.01 7.44 -1.53
N PRO A 18 8.24 8.02 -2.47
CA PRO A 18 8.74 9.11 -3.29
C PRO A 18 9.07 10.35 -2.43
N ASP A 19 9.78 11.31 -3.02
CA ASP A 19 10.10 12.58 -2.37
C ASP A 19 8.83 13.36 -1.97
N ASP A 20 8.95 14.15 -0.90
CA ASP A 20 7.83 14.89 -0.29
C ASP A 20 7.09 15.78 -1.29
N ASP A 21 7.80 16.41 -2.23
CA ASP A 21 7.20 17.27 -3.27
C ASP A 21 6.24 16.49 -4.19
N MET A 22 6.50 15.21 -4.46
CA MET A 22 5.60 14.36 -5.25
C MET A 22 4.39 13.90 -4.45
N LEU A 23 4.49 13.86 -3.12
CA LEU A 23 3.43 13.47 -2.21
C LEU A 23 2.61 14.65 -1.69
N ASP A 24 2.86 15.86 -2.20
CA ASP A 24 2.14 17.06 -1.75
C ASP A 24 0.62 16.87 -1.84
N GLY A 25 -0.06 17.19 -0.74
CA GLY A 25 -1.50 17.03 -0.59
C GLY A 25 -1.98 15.59 -0.33
N CYS A 26 -1.09 14.61 -0.17
CA CYS A 26 -1.41 13.26 0.29
C CYS A 26 -1.22 13.14 1.82
N VAL A 27 -1.98 12.23 2.44
CA VAL A 27 -1.70 11.77 3.81
C VAL A 27 -0.69 10.64 3.72
N VAL A 28 0.51 10.87 4.26
CA VAL A 28 1.59 9.88 4.24
C VAL A 28 1.71 9.23 5.63
N GLY A 29 1.73 7.90 5.67
CA GLY A 29 1.77 7.15 6.93
C GLY A 29 2.46 5.80 6.78
N GLN A 30 2.97 5.27 7.88
CA GLN A 30 3.69 3.98 7.90
C GLN A 30 2.90 2.86 8.59
N ASP A 31 1.87 3.21 9.37
CA ASP A 31 0.94 2.25 9.96
C ASP A 31 -0.08 1.83 8.90
N PHE A 32 0.16 0.69 8.28
CA PHE A 32 -0.70 0.20 7.20
C PHE A 32 -2.13 -0.04 7.67
N ASP A 33 -2.32 -0.59 8.86
CA ASP A 33 -3.64 -0.93 9.38
C ASP A 33 -4.50 0.32 9.60
N ALA A 34 -3.93 1.39 10.16
CA ALA A 34 -4.60 2.68 10.32
C ALA A 34 -4.93 3.33 8.97
N MET A 35 -4.04 3.19 7.98
CA MET A 35 -4.22 3.79 6.66
C MET A 35 -5.37 3.16 5.86
N LEU A 36 -5.74 1.91 6.16
CA LEU A 36 -6.87 1.22 5.54
C LEU A 36 -8.23 1.72 6.04
N GLU A 37 -8.30 2.33 7.23
CA GLU A 37 -9.57 2.60 7.92
C GLU A 37 -10.53 3.46 7.08
N GLY A 38 -11.67 2.88 6.72
CA GLY A 38 -12.72 3.56 5.96
C GLY A 38 -12.35 3.92 4.51
N ALA A 39 -11.24 3.41 3.97
CA ALA A 39 -10.87 3.67 2.59
C ALA A 39 -11.89 3.07 1.59
N ASP A 40 -12.33 3.85 0.61
CA ASP A 40 -13.28 3.41 -0.43
C ASP A 40 -12.61 2.63 -1.57
N ALA A 41 -11.31 2.82 -1.77
CA ALA A 41 -10.53 2.09 -2.75
C ALA A 41 -9.10 1.90 -2.25
N LEU A 42 -8.57 0.70 -2.48
CA LEU A 42 -7.22 0.30 -2.10
C LEU A 42 -6.42 0.01 -3.36
N MET A 43 -5.49 0.89 -3.71
CA MET A 43 -4.55 0.67 -4.81
C MET A 43 -3.30 -0.01 -4.27
N MET A 44 -3.25 -1.33 -4.35
CA MET A 44 -2.06 -2.10 -4.01
C MET A 44 -1.06 -2.01 -5.17
N LEU A 45 0.22 -1.87 -4.84
CA LEU A 45 1.30 -1.77 -5.82
C LEU A 45 2.19 -3.00 -5.76
N ARG A 46 2.71 -3.39 -6.92
CA ARG A 46 3.61 -4.52 -7.05
C ARG A 46 4.93 -4.19 -6.36
N LEU A 47 5.34 -5.02 -5.39
CA LEU A 47 6.70 -4.94 -4.88
C LEU A 47 7.68 -5.49 -5.92
N GLN A 48 8.61 -4.65 -6.34
CA GLN A 48 9.70 -4.98 -7.24
C GLN A 48 10.81 -5.72 -6.47
N ARG A 49 11.22 -6.89 -6.94
CA ARG A 49 12.19 -7.76 -6.24
C ARG A 49 13.59 -7.17 -6.21
N GLU A 50 13.94 -6.41 -7.23
CA GLU A 50 15.20 -5.65 -7.34
C GLU A 50 15.41 -4.70 -6.15
N ARG A 51 14.33 -4.17 -5.56
CA ARG A 51 14.40 -3.30 -4.37
C ARG A 51 14.87 -4.02 -3.11
N MET A 52 14.76 -5.36 -3.08
CA MET A 52 15.35 -6.17 -2.01
C MET A 52 16.85 -6.34 -2.19
N GLU A 53 17.31 -6.47 -3.43
CA GLU A 53 18.74 -6.62 -3.75
C GLU A 53 19.52 -5.36 -3.37
N GLU A 54 18.85 -4.21 -3.43
CA GLU A 54 19.34 -2.91 -2.97
C GLU A 54 19.25 -2.72 -1.43
N GLY A 55 18.69 -3.69 -0.71
CA GLY A 55 18.55 -3.65 0.76
C GLY A 55 17.47 -2.69 1.26
N LEU A 56 16.59 -2.20 0.40
CA LEU A 56 15.52 -1.26 0.77
C LEU A 56 14.37 -1.94 1.52
N VAL A 57 14.25 -3.27 1.38
CA VAL A 57 13.27 -4.11 2.08
C VAL A 57 13.98 -5.37 2.60
N PRO A 58 13.87 -5.69 3.91
CA PRO A 58 14.64 -6.78 4.53
C PRO A 58 14.22 -8.18 4.06
N SER A 59 12.93 -8.45 3.84
CA SER A 59 12.45 -9.67 3.22
C SER A 59 11.02 -9.50 2.67
N LEU A 60 10.62 -10.36 1.72
CA LEU A 60 9.22 -10.40 1.23
C LEU A 60 8.22 -10.75 2.34
N GLU A 61 8.61 -11.65 3.25
CA GLU A 61 7.78 -12.08 4.37
C GLU A 61 7.55 -10.93 5.36
N GLN A 62 8.61 -10.20 5.72
CA GLN A 62 8.47 -9.03 6.60
C GLN A 62 7.67 -7.92 5.92
N TYR A 63 7.86 -7.71 4.61
CA TYR A 63 7.03 -6.78 3.86
C TYR A 63 5.56 -7.18 3.90
N HIS A 64 5.22 -8.44 3.62
CA HIS A 64 3.85 -8.93 3.69
C HIS A 64 3.27 -8.79 5.10
N ALA A 65 4.05 -9.13 6.13
CA ALA A 65 3.64 -8.99 7.52
C ALA A 65 3.28 -7.54 7.88
N VAL A 66 3.99 -6.54 7.36
CA VAL A 66 3.75 -5.13 7.68
C VAL A 66 2.76 -4.45 6.72
N TYR A 67 2.88 -4.68 5.41
CA TYR A 67 2.18 -3.95 4.34
C TYR A 67 1.35 -4.83 3.40
N GLY A 68 1.34 -6.15 3.59
CA GLY A 68 0.54 -7.07 2.80
C GLY A 68 -0.95 -6.94 3.12
N LEU A 69 -1.79 -6.85 2.09
CA LEU A 69 -3.24 -6.83 2.25
C LEU A 69 -3.75 -8.26 2.50
N THR A 70 -4.25 -8.50 3.71
CA THR A 70 -4.93 -9.75 4.09
C THR A 70 -6.44 -9.54 4.15
N ARG A 71 -7.21 -10.63 4.30
CA ARG A 71 -8.67 -10.54 4.46
C ARG A 71 -9.06 -9.80 5.74
N GLU A 72 -8.32 -10.01 6.82
CA GLU A 72 -8.52 -9.37 8.12
C GLU A 72 -8.26 -7.86 8.01
N ARG A 73 -7.19 -7.48 7.32
CA ARG A 73 -6.86 -6.07 7.05
C ARG A 73 -7.89 -5.40 6.14
N LEU A 74 -8.33 -6.11 5.10
CA LEU A 74 -9.37 -5.61 4.19
C LEU A 74 -10.67 -5.28 4.94
N ALA A 75 -11.00 -5.99 6.02
CA ALA A 75 -12.17 -5.71 6.84
C ALA A 75 -12.13 -4.35 7.57
N ARG A 76 -10.97 -3.67 7.62
CA ARG A 76 -10.83 -2.30 8.13
C ARG A 76 -11.24 -1.24 7.12
N ALA A 77 -11.22 -1.57 5.83
CA ALA A 77 -11.60 -0.67 4.76
C ALA A 77 -13.11 -0.38 4.78
N GLY A 78 -13.55 0.55 3.92
CA GLY A 78 -14.97 0.78 3.70
C GLY A 78 -15.69 -0.51 3.31
N ARG A 79 -16.95 -0.66 3.73
CA ARG A 79 -17.76 -1.87 3.52
C ARG A 79 -17.79 -2.33 2.05
N ASP A 80 -17.80 -1.37 1.13
CA ASP A 80 -17.88 -1.59 -0.31
C ASP A 80 -16.57 -1.21 -1.02
N ALA A 81 -15.44 -1.29 -0.31
CA ALA A 81 -14.13 -0.88 -0.82
C ALA A 81 -13.68 -1.73 -2.00
N ALA A 82 -13.21 -1.06 -3.07
CA ALA A 82 -12.62 -1.74 -4.22
C ALA A 82 -11.13 -2.02 -3.99
N VAL A 83 -10.70 -3.26 -4.21
CA VAL A 83 -9.27 -3.61 -4.26
C VAL A 83 -8.80 -3.54 -5.70
N LEU A 84 -7.78 -2.72 -5.94
CA LEU A 84 -7.18 -2.46 -7.24
C LEU A 84 -5.70 -2.84 -7.20
N HIS A 85 -5.19 -3.29 -8.35
CA HIS A 85 -3.76 -3.54 -8.53
C HIS A 85 -3.41 -3.42 -10.02
N PRO A 86 -2.35 -2.68 -10.41
CA PRO A 86 -2.00 -2.45 -11.81
C PRO A 86 -1.46 -3.71 -12.53
N GLY A 87 -0.95 -4.66 -11.75
CA GLY A 87 -0.48 -5.97 -12.22
C GLY A 87 0.97 -5.98 -12.75
N PRO A 88 1.57 -7.17 -12.92
CA PRO A 88 1.12 -8.46 -12.40
C PRO A 88 1.23 -8.51 -10.86
N ILE A 89 0.34 -9.25 -10.20
CA ILE A 89 0.30 -9.37 -8.73
C ILE A 89 1.30 -10.44 -8.28
N ASN A 90 2.14 -10.13 -7.29
CA ASN A 90 2.86 -11.11 -6.48
C ASN A 90 1.96 -11.56 -5.31
N ARG A 91 1.29 -12.71 -5.48
CA ARG A 91 0.47 -13.32 -4.42
C ARG A 91 1.35 -13.76 -3.24
N GLY A 92 0.87 -13.50 -2.03
CA GLY A 92 1.61 -13.75 -0.79
C GLY A 92 2.66 -12.68 -0.45
N VAL A 93 2.70 -11.56 -1.19
CA VAL A 93 3.62 -10.43 -0.91
C VAL A 93 2.82 -9.15 -0.67
N GLU A 94 2.30 -8.52 -1.72
CA GLU A 94 1.44 -7.33 -1.55
C GLU A 94 -0.02 -7.69 -1.26
N ILE A 95 -0.51 -8.84 -1.72
CA ILE A 95 -1.88 -9.31 -1.50
C ILE A 95 -1.84 -10.78 -1.14
N THR A 96 -2.56 -11.17 -0.10
CA THR A 96 -2.74 -12.57 0.31
C THR A 96 -3.58 -13.32 -0.72
N ASP A 97 -3.31 -14.61 -0.91
CA ASP A 97 -4.03 -15.44 -1.87
C ASP A 97 -5.54 -15.60 -1.56
#